data_AF-A0A8J2ZQW1-F1
#
_entry.id   AF-A0A8J2ZQW1-F1
#
_cell.length_a   1.000
_cell.length_b   1.000
_cell.length_c   1.000
_cell.angle_alpha   90.00
_cell.angle_beta   90.00
_cell.angle_gamma   90.00
#
_symmetry.space_group_name_H-M   'P 1'
#
loop_
_entity.id
_entity.type
_entity.pdbx_description
1 polymer ?
#
loop_
_entity_poly.entity_id
_entity_poly.type
_entity_poly.pdbx_seq_one_letter_code
_entity_poly.pdbx_strand_id
1 'polypeptide(L)'
;MKDFPVLETKRLHLVNICPCYTKDLYDILSRDNVTRYYGVDSLESIDEAAELVEQIQTLFRQGRSIRWGLVLKETGQFIGTAGLNNIHYWNKKADIGYELHPDFWRKGFMSEAVCCILEYAFEVMELYRIGALTYPENIPSIRLLKKLSFQQEGILRGYLQQSGRSHDVIMHSLLKPEWEKLNHQTGEEKLFPVQQREKKLYQLTTIPYLPHSTILAKEIKVLKKEIHQLKGRERRKKEKLLKKKLKMYQQICPHSLKDRLIK
;
A
#
# COMPACT_ATOMS: atom_id res chain seq x y z
N MET A 1 0.51 6.33 -8.01
CA MET A 1 1.92 6.78 -8.15
C MET A 1 2.27 6.73 -9.63
N LYS A 2 3.04 7.67 -10.19
CA LYS A 2 3.42 7.57 -11.62
C LYS A 2 4.50 6.52 -11.83
N ASP A 3 5.43 6.41 -10.89
CA ASP A 3 6.52 5.43 -10.93
C ASP A 3 6.42 4.45 -9.76
N PHE A 4 6.74 3.18 -10.03
CA PHE A 4 6.77 2.14 -9.01
C PHE A 4 7.99 2.33 -8.09
N PRO A 5 7.80 2.34 -6.76
CA PRO A 5 8.92 2.52 -5.83
C PRO A 5 9.79 1.26 -5.80
N VAL A 6 10.94 1.27 -6.48
CA VAL A 6 11.94 0.21 -6.29
C VAL A 6 12.61 0.41 -4.92
N LEU A 7 12.66 -0.65 -4.12
CA LEU A 7 13.32 -0.65 -2.81
C LEU A 7 14.43 -1.69 -2.80
N GLU A 8 15.39 -1.52 -1.91
CA GLU A 8 16.49 -2.45 -1.74
C GLU A 8 16.80 -2.67 -0.27
N THR A 9 17.27 -3.87 0.02
CA THR A 9 17.78 -4.26 1.33
C THR A 9 19.19 -4.83 1.17
N LYS A 10 19.76 -5.38 2.24
CA LYS A 10 21.07 -6.03 2.21
C LYS A 10 21.11 -7.19 1.21
N ARG A 11 20.05 -8.00 1.15
CA ARG A 11 19.99 -9.24 0.37
C ARG A 11 18.94 -9.23 -0.73
N LEU A 12 18.00 -8.29 -0.76
CA LEU A 12 16.86 -8.31 -1.67
C LEU A 12 16.75 -7.04 -2.52
N HIS A 13 16.33 -7.21 -3.77
CA HIS A 13 15.67 -6.19 -4.56
C HIS A 13 14.15 -6.36 -4.42
N LEU A 14 13.46 -5.27 -4.09
CA LEU A 14 12.01 -5.20 -4.02
C LEU A 14 11.52 -4.50 -5.30
N VAL A 15 11.01 -5.28 -6.24
CA VAL A 15 10.78 -4.86 -7.63
C VAL A 15 9.29 -4.82 -7.99
N ASN A 16 8.97 -4.12 -9.07
CA ASN A 16 7.63 -4.16 -9.65
C ASN A 16 7.34 -5.58 -10.20
N ILE A 17 6.15 -6.09 -9.92
CA ILE A 17 5.71 -7.39 -10.44
C ILE A 17 5.25 -7.18 -11.89
N CYS A 18 5.86 -7.96 -12.78
CA CYS A 18 5.73 -7.87 -14.23
C CYS A 18 5.35 -9.25 -14.80
N PRO A 19 4.80 -9.33 -16.03
CA PRO A 19 4.45 -10.62 -16.65
C PRO A 19 5.62 -11.62 -16.72
N CYS A 20 6.86 -11.13 -16.66
CA CYS A 20 8.07 -11.93 -16.53
C CYS A 20 8.09 -12.84 -15.28
N TYR A 21 7.42 -12.44 -14.19
CA TYR A 21 7.38 -13.19 -12.93
C TYR A 21 6.13 -14.06 -12.79
N THR A 22 5.28 -14.17 -13.81
CA THR A 22 4.04 -14.96 -13.75
C THR A 22 4.32 -16.41 -13.37
N LYS A 23 5.38 -17.01 -13.93
CA LYS A 23 5.75 -18.39 -13.61
C LYS A 23 6.21 -18.55 -12.16
N ASP A 24 7.00 -17.60 -11.65
CA ASP A 24 7.47 -17.62 -10.26
C ASP A 24 6.31 -17.42 -9.28
N LEU A 25 5.37 -16.53 -9.60
CA LEU A 25 4.16 -16.31 -8.81
C LEU A 25 3.27 -17.56 -8.78
N TYR A 26 3.04 -18.17 -9.95
CA TYR A 26 2.28 -19.41 -10.03
C TYR A 26 2.94 -20.50 -9.18
N ASP A 27 4.26 -20.68 -9.31
CA ASP A 27 5.00 -21.66 -8.53
C ASP A 27 4.78 -21.45 -7.02
N ILE A 28 4.84 -20.22 -6.53
CA ILE A 28 4.65 -19.94 -5.09
C ILE A 28 3.19 -20.16 -4.66
N LEU A 29 2.23 -19.64 -5.42
CA LEU A 29 0.82 -19.55 -5.02
C LEU A 29 -0.03 -20.76 -5.42
N SER A 30 0.50 -21.70 -6.20
CA SER A 30 -0.12 -23.01 -6.43
C SER A 30 0.15 -24.02 -5.31
N ARG A 31 1.04 -23.69 -4.36
CA ARG A 31 1.41 -24.56 -3.25
C ARG A 31 0.50 -24.35 -2.05
N ASP A 32 -0.25 -25.38 -1.68
CA ASP A 32 -1.15 -25.36 -0.51
C ASP A 32 -0.45 -24.99 0.80
N ASN A 33 0.82 -25.38 0.98
CA ASN A 33 1.55 -25.02 2.19
C ASN A 33 1.85 -23.52 2.30
N VAL A 34 1.83 -22.78 1.18
CA VAL A 34 1.96 -21.32 1.14
C VAL A 34 0.58 -20.66 1.34
N THR A 35 -0.45 -21.16 0.67
CA THR A 35 -1.78 -20.51 0.60
C THR A 35 -2.74 -20.90 1.72
N ARG A 36 -2.42 -21.94 2.52
CA ARG A 36 -3.25 -22.42 3.65
C ARG A 36 -3.75 -21.31 4.60
N TYR A 37 -3.00 -20.21 4.72
CA TYR A 37 -3.32 -19.08 5.59
C TYR A 37 -3.32 -17.73 4.84
N TYR A 38 -3.68 -17.76 3.56
CA TYR A 38 -3.58 -16.60 2.68
C TYR A 38 -4.90 -15.85 2.53
N GLY A 39 -6.05 -16.51 2.77
CA GLY A 39 -7.38 -15.92 2.63
C GLY A 39 -7.98 -16.08 1.23
N VAL A 40 -7.27 -16.74 0.31
CA VAL A 40 -7.79 -17.28 -0.96
C VAL A 40 -7.16 -18.65 -1.21
N ASP A 41 -7.84 -19.48 -2.00
CA ASP A 41 -7.37 -20.82 -2.34
C ASP A 41 -6.17 -20.78 -3.30
N SER A 42 -5.46 -21.91 -3.44
CA SER A 42 -4.28 -22.06 -4.30
C SER A 42 -4.62 -21.81 -5.76
N LEU A 43 -3.67 -21.25 -6.51
CA LEU A 43 -3.82 -21.08 -7.95
C LEU A 43 -3.80 -22.44 -8.65
N GLU A 44 -4.76 -22.67 -9.54
CA GLU A 44 -4.89 -23.93 -10.28
C GLU A 44 -4.17 -23.85 -11.63
N SER A 45 -4.00 -22.64 -12.19
CA SER A 45 -3.39 -22.44 -13.50
C SER A 45 -2.44 -21.24 -13.58
N ILE A 46 -1.56 -21.26 -14.59
CA ILE A 46 -0.69 -20.13 -14.90
C ILE A 46 -1.47 -18.90 -15.38
N ASP A 47 -2.67 -19.11 -15.96
CA ASP A 47 -3.55 -18.05 -16.41
C ASP A 47 -4.09 -17.25 -15.22
N GLU A 48 -4.50 -17.93 -14.14
CA GLU A 48 -4.88 -17.26 -12.88
C GLU A 48 -3.72 -16.45 -12.29
N ALA A 49 -2.49 -16.93 -12.41
CA ALA A 49 -1.31 -16.16 -11.99
C ALA A 49 -1.10 -14.92 -12.87
N ALA A 50 -1.35 -15.01 -14.19
CA ALA A 50 -1.28 -13.87 -15.09
C ALA A 50 -2.36 -12.83 -14.77
N GLU A 51 -3.58 -13.26 -14.48
CA GLU A 51 -4.67 -12.41 -14.00
C GLU A 51 -4.31 -11.71 -12.69
N LEU A 52 -3.67 -12.42 -11.75
CA LEU A 52 -3.20 -11.86 -10.50
C LEU A 52 -2.12 -10.78 -10.73
N VAL A 53 -1.19 -10.98 -11.67
CA VAL A 53 -0.19 -9.97 -12.06
C VAL A 53 -0.89 -8.70 -12.57
N GLU A 54 -1.87 -8.85 -13.46
CA GLU A 54 -2.65 -7.71 -13.98
C GLU A 54 -3.44 -7.01 -12.89
N GLN A 55 -4.03 -7.77 -11.96
CA GLN A 55 -4.74 -7.21 -10.81
C GLN A 55 -3.80 -6.43 -9.89
N ILE A 56 -2.61 -6.96 -9.58
CA ILE A 56 -1.59 -6.28 -8.79
C ILE A 56 -1.22 -4.94 -9.43
N GLN A 57 -0.93 -4.94 -10.73
CA GLN A 57 -0.56 -3.72 -11.45
C GLN A 57 -1.72 -2.73 -11.50
N THR A 58 -2.95 -3.21 -11.68
CA THR A 58 -4.16 -2.39 -11.69
C THR A 58 -4.40 -1.73 -10.34
N LEU A 59 -4.31 -2.48 -9.24
CA LEU A 59 -4.47 -1.92 -7.90
C LEU A 59 -3.36 -0.92 -7.54
N PHE A 60 -2.13 -1.13 -8.04
CA PHE A 60 -1.04 -0.15 -7.93
C PHE A 60 -1.33 1.14 -8.70
N ARG A 61 -1.78 1.04 -9.96
CA ARG A 61 -2.20 2.20 -10.76
C ARG A 61 -3.33 2.96 -10.08
N GLN A 62 -4.25 2.23 -9.43
CA GLN A 62 -5.32 2.79 -8.62
C GLN A 62 -4.88 3.26 -7.21
N GLY A 63 -3.60 3.14 -6.86
CA GLY A 63 -3.07 3.54 -5.56
C GLY A 63 -3.70 2.81 -4.36
N ARG A 64 -4.38 1.68 -4.58
CA ARG A 64 -5.08 0.89 -3.55
C ARG A 64 -4.18 -0.15 -2.89
N SER A 65 -3.13 -0.56 -3.58
CA SER A 65 -2.09 -1.44 -3.04
C SER A 65 -0.73 -1.10 -3.64
N ILE A 66 0.33 -1.59 -3.00
CA ILE A 66 1.67 -1.70 -3.58
C ILE A 66 2.20 -3.08 -3.22
N ARG A 67 2.46 -3.92 -4.22
CA ARG A 67 3.01 -5.27 -4.03
C ARG A 67 4.38 -5.34 -4.68
N TRP A 68 5.40 -5.68 -3.89
CA TRP A 68 6.77 -5.87 -4.36
C TRP A 68 7.06 -7.35 -4.55
N GLY A 69 7.64 -7.68 -5.69
CA GLY A 69 8.36 -8.95 -5.87
C GLY A 69 9.67 -8.90 -5.10
N LEU A 70 10.01 -9.99 -4.42
CA LEU A 70 11.25 -10.15 -3.66
C LEU A 70 12.24 -10.93 -4.51
N VAL A 71 13.30 -10.28 -4.97
CA VAL A 71 14.35 -10.89 -5.79
C VAL A 71 15.65 -10.95 -4.99
N LEU A 72 16.23 -12.14 -4.87
CA LEU A 72 17.50 -12.34 -4.15
C LEU A 72 18.66 -11.74 -4.95
N LYS A 73 19.45 -10.85 -4.33
CA LYS A 73 20.57 -10.16 -4.99
C LYS A 73 21.64 -11.11 -5.51
N GLU A 74 21.93 -12.16 -4.74
CA GLU A 74 22.99 -13.12 -5.04
C GLU A 74 22.71 -13.95 -6.29
N THR A 75 21.45 -14.34 -6.50
CA THR A 75 21.08 -15.31 -7.55
C THR A 75 20.16 -14.74 -8.62
N GLY A 76 19.56 -13.57 -8.39
CA GLY A 76 18.49 -13.03 -9.23
C GLY A 76 17.16 -13.78 -9.12
N GLN A 77 17.02 -14.72 -8.18
CA GLN A 77 15.82 -15.54 -8.06
C GLN A 77 14.67 -14.77 -7.41
N PHE A 78 13.46 -14.91 -7.97
CA PHE A 78 12.23 -14.43 -7.35
C PHE A 78 11.80 -15.41 -6.24
N ILE A 79 11.70 -14.92 -5.00
CA ILE A 79 11.53 -15.79 -3.83
C ILE A 79 10.20 -15.59 -3.10
N GLY A 80 9.38 -14.63 -3.52
CA GLY A 80 8.10 -14.30 -2.87
C GLY A 80 7.68 -12.88 -3.13
N THR A 81 6.64 -12.44 -2.43
CA THR A 81 6.18 -11.06 -2.52
C THR A 81 5.83 -10.51 -1.14
N ALA A 82 5.86 -9.20 -0.97
CA ALA A 82 5.45 -8.49 0.25
C ALA A 82 4.83 -7.15 -0.15
N GLY A 83 3.86 -6.63 0.60
CA GLY A 83 3.20 -5.41 0.16
C GLY A 83 2.15 -4.85 1.10
N LEU A 84 1.66 -3.67 0.71
CA LEU A 84 0.61 -2.93 1.37
C LEU A 84 -0.68 -3.06 0.57
N ASN A 85 -1.73 -3.51 1.23
CA ASN A 85 -3.09 -3.66 0.72
C ASN A 85 -4.01 -2.64 1.39
N ASN A 86 -5.22 -2.46 0.84
CA ASN A 86 -6.26 -1.60 1.41
C ASN A 86 -5.76 -0.19 1.79
N ILE A 87 -4.88 0.39 0.98
CA ILE A 87 -4.27 1.69 1.26
C ILE A 87 -5.37 2.74 1.28
N HIS A 88 -5.47 3.45 2.40
CA HIS A 88 -6.46 4.47 2.64
C HIS A 88 -5.79 5.77 3.10
N TYR A 89 -5.33 6.56 2.13
CA TYR A 89 -4.53 7.78 2.36
C TYR A 89 -5.16 8.78 3.33
N TRP A 90 -6.48 8.97 3.28
CA TRP A 90 -7.18 9.88 4.19
C TRP A 90 -7.07 9.47 5.66
N ASN A 91 -7.15 8.16 5.92
CA ASN A 91 -7.03 7.60 7.27
C ASN A 91 -5.58 7.23 7.59
N LYS A 92 -4.65 7.52 6.67
CA LYS A 92 -3.23 7.18 6.76
C LYS A 92 -3.00 5.74 7.22
N LYS A 93 -3.71 4.77 6.61
CA LYS A 93 -3.60 3.36 6.97
C LYS A 93 -3.47 2.44 5.76
N ALA A 94 -2.87 1.27 5.97
CA ALA A 94 -2.85 0.16 5.04
C ALA A 94 -2.73 -1.15 5.83
N ASP A 95 -2.92 -2.28 5.16
CA ASP A 95 -2.72 -3.62 5.72
C ASP A 95 -1.52 -4.27 5.04
N ILE A 96 -0.60 -4.87 5.79
CA ILE A 96 0.54 -5.57 5.21
C ILE A 96 0.21 -7.04 4.94
N GLY A 97 0.66 -7.55 3.79
CA GLY A 97 0.58 -8.95 3.41
C GLY A 97 1.90 -9.45 2.83
N TYR A 98 2.18 -10.74 3.02
CA TYR A 98 3.41 -11.37 2.57
C TYR A 98 3.31 -12.88 2.39
N GLU A 99 4.09 -13.39 1.44
CA GLU A 99 4.27 -14.81 1.20
C GLU A 99 5.67 -15.06 0.60
N LEU A 100 6.21 -16.24 0.84
CA LEU A 100 7.57 -16.60 0.45
C LEU A 100 7.58 -18.05 -0.01
N HIS A 101 8.40 -18.36 -1.01
CA HIS A 101 8.64 -19.72 -1.46
C HIS A 101 9.20 -20.56 -0.28
N PRO A 102 8.74 -21.81 -0.06
CA PRO A 102 9.11 -22.63 1.10
C PRO A 102 10.62 -22.79 1.32
N ASP A 103 11.40 -22.91 0.24
CA ASP A 103 12.86 -23.05 0.29
C ASP A 103 13.58 -21.87 0.94
N PHE A 104 12.90 -20.72 1.07
CA PHE A 104 13.44 -19.48 1.64
C PHE A 104 12.88 -19.17 3.04
N TRP A 105 12.02 -20.04 3.58
CA TRP A 105 11.49 -19.86 4.93
C TRP A 105 12.57 -19.92 6.01
N ARG A 106 12.32 -19.22 7.12
CA ARG A 106 13.18 -19.20 8.32
C ARG A 106 14.64 -18.72 8.08
N LYS A 107 14.93 -18.14 6.91
CA LYS A 107 16.23 -17.51 6.58
C LYS A 107 16.26 -15.99 6.79
N GLY A 108 15.19 -15.42 7.35
CA GLY A 108 15.08 -14.00 7.70
C GLY A 108 14.75 -13.06 6.53
N PHE A 109 14.57 -13.56 5.30
CA PHE A 109 14.25 -12.73 4.14
C PHE A 109 12.95 -11.95 4.29
N MET A 110 11.90 -12.59 4.82
CA MET A 110 10.63 -11.90 4.98
C MET A 110 10.68 -10.81 6.06
N SER A 111 11.39 -11.03 7.16
CA SER A 111 11.59 -9.98 8.17
C SER A 111 12.32 -8.78 7.58
N GLU A 112 13.36 -9.02 6.79
CA GLU A 112 14.11 -7.97 6.11
C GLU A 112 13.25 -7.18 5.11
N ALA A 113 12.47 -7.87 4.27
CA ALA A 113 11.56 -7.24 3.32
C ALA A 113 10.48 -6.41 4.03
N VAL A 114 9.86 -6.96 5.07
CA VAL A 114 8.81 -6.27 5.83
C VAL A 114 9.36 -5.04 6.55
N CYS A 115 10.54 -5.11 7.18
CA CYS A 115 11.19 -3.94 7.78
C CYS A 115 11.37 -2.81 6.76
N CYS A 116 11.87 -3.12 5.55
CA CYS A 116 12.04 -2.14 4.48
C CYS A 116 10.70 -1.51 4.03
N ILE A 117 9.65 -2.33 3.91
CA ILE A 117 8.30 -1.85 3.55
C ILE A 117 7.70 -0.97 4.65
N LEU A 118 7.89 -1.31 5.93
CA LEU A 118 7.43 -0.49 7.05
C LEU A 118 8.13 0.86 7.08
N GLU A 119 9.45 0.89 6.87
CA GLU A 119 10.18 2.15 6.76
C GLU A 119 9.62 3.01 5.60
N TYR A 120 9.41 2.43 4.43
CA TYR A 120 8.77 3.13 3.32
C TYR A 120 7.36 3.64 3.68
N ALA A 121 6.55 2.82 4.36
CA ALA A 121 5.19 3.17 4.73
C ALA A 121 5.11 4.34 5.73
N PHE A 122 5.96 4.36 6.75
CA PHE A 122 5.93 5.39 7.81
C PHE A 122 6.73 6.65 7.45
N GLU A 123 7.87 6.50 6.78
CA GLU A 123 8.79 7.60 6.49
C GLU A 123 8.48 8.27 5.15
N VAL A 124 8.09 7.50 4.13
CA VAL A 124 7.88 8.02 2.77
C VAL A 124 6.40 8.24 2.46
N MET A 125 5.55 7.27 2.77
CA MET A 125 4.10 7.41 2.56
C MET A 125 3.40 8.16 3.69
N GLU A 126 4.11 8.44 4.79
CA GLU A 126 3.59 9.09 6.00
C GLU A 126 2.29 8.46 6.54
N LEU A 127 2.16 7.13 6.40
CA LEU A 127 1.07 6.40 7.03
C LEU A 127 1.23 6.49 8.55
N TYR A 128 0.10 6.44 9.24
CA TYR A 128 0.02 6.45 10.69
C TYR A 128 -0.10 5.03 11.26
N ARG A 129 -0.72 4.13 10.51
CA ARG A 129 -1.05 2.78 10.98
C ARG A 129 -0.85 1.73 9.90
N ILE A 130 -0.21 0.63 10.26
CA ILE A 130 -0.16 -0.59 9.45
C ILE A 130 -0.88 -1.71 10.20
N GLY A 131 -1.91 -2.28 9.58
CA GLY A 131 -2.60 -3.47 10.07
C GLY A 131 -1.99 -4.75 9.51
N ALA A 132 -2.22 -5.88 10.15
CA ALA A 132 -1.94 -7.21 9.61
C ALA A 132 -3.01 -8.19 10.09
N LEU A 133 -3.52 -9.01 9.19
CA LEU A 133 -4.46 -10.08 9.50
C LEU A 133 -3.77 -11.42 9.36
N THR A 134 -3.93 -12.29 10.37
CA THR A 134 -3.33 -13.62 10.37
C THR A 134 -4.29 -14.65 10.92
N TYR A 135 -4.33 -15.83 10.31
CA TYR A 135 -4.97 -17.00 10.90
C TYR A 135 -4.32 -17.31 12.27
N PRO A 136 -5.09 -17.69 13.30
CA PRO A 136 -4.56 -18.07 14.61
C PRO A 136 -3.51 -19.19 14.54
N GLU A 137 -3.63 -20.09 13.57
CA GLU A 137 -2.73 -21.22 13.33
C GLU A 137 -1.46 -20.82 12.58
N ASN A 138 -1.39 -19.61 12.00
CA ASN A 138 -0.21 -19.12 11.29
C ASN A 138 0.87 -18.59 12.25
N ILE A 139 1.39 -19.50 13.08
CA ILE A 139 2.43 -19.22 14.08
C ILE A 139 3.67 -18.53 13.48
N PRO A 140 4.17 -18.89 12.28
CA PRO A 140 5.29 -18.19 11.67
C PRO A 140 5.02 -16.71 11.43
N SER A 141 3.84 -16.36 10.89
CA SER A 141 3.46 -14.97 10.65
C SER A 141 3.27 -14.20 11.96
N ILE A 142 2.58 -14.79 12.95
CA ILE A 142 2.39 -14.19 14.27
C ILE A 142 3.74 -13.89 14.94
N ARG A 143 4.72 -14.81 14.87
CA ARG A 143 6.06 -14.59 15.41
C ARG A 143 6.79 -13.46 14.71
N LEU A 144 6.67 -13.36 13.38
CA LEU A 144 7.26 -12.27 12.62
C LEU A 144 6.67 -10.93 13.02
N LEU A 145 5.34 -10.83 13.10
CA LEU A 145 4.64 -9.61 13.53
C LEU A 145 5.07 -9.18 14.94
N LYS A 146 5.09 -10.12 15.90
CA LYS A 146 5.57 -9.85 17.27
C LYS A 146 7.02 -9.39 17.31
N LYS A 147 7.91 -10.00 16.50
CA LYS A 147 9.31 -9.58 16.38
C LYS A 147 9.43 -8.14 15.88
N LEU A 148 8.50 -7.70 15.04
CA LEU A 148 8.42 -6.33 14.52
C LEU A 148 7.54 -5.41 15.37
N SER A 149 7.28 -5.81 16.63
CA SER A 149 6.54 -5.04 17.63
C SER A 149 5.10 -4.70 17.26
N PHE A 150 4.51 -5.42 16.30
CA PHE A 150 3.07 -5.33 16.08
C PHE A 150 2.32 -5.79 17.33
N GLN A 151 1.31 -5.03 17.72
CA GLN A 151 0.43 -5.32 18.84
C GLN A 151 -0.79 -6.09 18.35
N GLN A 152 -1.17 -7.13 19.07
CA GLN A 152 -2.43 -7.84 18.83
C GLN A 152 -3.59 -7.00 19.39
N GLU A 153 -4.60 -6.73 18.56
CA GLU A 153 -5.76 -5.93 18.97
C GLU A 153 -6.98 -6.79 19.30
N GLY A 154 -7.13 -7.93 18.64
CA GLY A 154 -8.27 -8.81 18.87
C GLY A 154 -8.42 -9.89 17.82
N ILE A 155 -9.48 -10.68 17.99
CA ILE A 155 -9.89 -11.74 17.06
C ILE A 155 -11.16 -11.28 16.35
N LEU A 156 -11.12 -11.26 15.02
CA LEU A 156 -12.29 -11.05 14.17
C LEU A 156 -12.89 -12.42 13.85
N ARG A 157 -14.07 -12.70 14.41
CA ARG A 157 -14.74 -13.99 14.26
C ARG A 157 -15.38 -14.15 12.89
N GLY A 158 -15.18 -15.29 12.23
CA GLY A 158 -15.78 -15.60 10.92
C GLY A 158 -15.47 -14.56 9.83
N TYR A 159 -14.28 -13.97 9.86
CA TYR A 159 -13.92 -12.81 9.04
C TYR A 159 -13.49 -13.17 7.61
N LEU A 160 -12.78 -14.28 7.43
CA LEU A 160 -12.31 -14.74 6.11
C LEU A 160 -13.00 -16.02 5.68
N GLN A 161 -13.42 -16.08 4.42
CA GLN A 161 -13.91 -17.29 3.80
C GLN A 161 -12.77 -17.94 3.00
N GLN A 162 -12.41 -19.18 3.31
CA GLN A 162 -11.44 -19.94 2.52
C GLN A 162 -11.81 -21.44 2.53
N SER A 163 -11.70 -22.09 1.37
CA SER A 163 -12.06 -23.51 1.19
C SER A 163 -13.47 -23.84 1.71
N GLY A 164 -14.44 -22.97 1.41
CA GLY A 164 -15.85 -23.15 1.77
C GLY A 164 -16.20 -22.97 3.24
N ARG A 165 -15.28 -22.48 4.09
CA ARG A 165 -15.51 -22.24 5.52
C ARG A 165 -15.13 -20.83 5.93
N SER A 166 -15.84 -20.29 6.93
CA SER A 166 -15.48 -19.02 7.55
C SER A 166 -14.47 -19.27 8.68
N HIS A 167 -13.45 -18.43 8.76
CA HIS A 167 -12.33 -18.55 9.69
C HIS A 167 -12.19 -17.28 10.53
N ASP A 168 -11.79 -17.48 11.78
CA ASP A 168 -11.38 -16.40 12.66
C ASP A 168 -9.99 -15.89 12.23
N VAL A 169 -9.74 -14.60 12.41
CA VAL A 169 -8.42 -14.00 12.18
C VAL A 169 -8.00 -13.13 13.35
N ILE A 170 -6.71 -13.09 13.61
CA ILE A 170 -6.10 -12.19 14.58
C ILE A 170 -5.73 -10.88 13.85
N MET A 171 -6.26 -9.77 14.36
CA MET A 171 -5.85 -8.43 13.95
C MET A 171 -4.64 -7.98 14.76
N HIS A 172 -3.59 -7.60 14.05
CA HIS A 172 -2.44 -6.93 14.60
C HIS A 172 -2.30 -5.53 14.01
N SER A 173 -1.63 -4.63 14.72
CA SER A 173 -1.27 -3.33 14.19
C SER A 173 0.06 -2.81 14.69
N LEU A 174 0.63 -1.89 13.93
CA LEU A 174 1.78 -1.08 14.33
C LEU A 174 1.48 0.38 14.01
N LEU A 175 1.69 1.25 15.00
CA LEU A 175 1.48 2.69 14.88
C LEU A 175 2.80 3.42 14.66
N LYS A 176 2.72 4.56 13.97
CA LYS A 176 3.90 5.40 13.70
C LYS A 176 4.70 5.78 14.97
N PRO A 177 4.08 6.19 16.10
CA PRO A 177 4.84 6.48 17.31
C PRO A 177 5.55 5.27 17.93
N GLU A 178 5.04 4.06 17.70
CA GLU A 178 5.67 2.81 18.16
C GLU A 178 6.88 2.48 17.28
N TRP A 179 6.73 2.64 15.97
CA TRP A 179 7.82 2.51 15.00
C TRP A 179 8.97 3.50 15.28
N GLU A 180 8.66 4.78 15.52
CA GLU A 180 9.66 5.82 15.80
C GLU A 180 10.48 5.47 17.05
N LYS A 181 9.84 4.97 18.11
CA LYS A 181 10.52 4.53 19.34
C LYS A 181 11.54 3.41 19.08
N LEU A 182 11.21 2.44 18.22
CA LEU A 182 12.12 1.32 17.89
C LEU A 182 13.37 1.80 17.16
N ASN A 183 13.22 2.76 16.24
CA ASN A 183 14.34 3.33 15.49
C ASN A 183 15.25 4.20 16.36
N HIS A 184 14.72 4.83 17.41
CA HIS A 184 15.53 5.61 18.35
C HIS A 184 16.33 4.74 19.33
N GLN A 185 15.94 3.47 19.55
CA GLN A 185 16.61 2.56 20.48
C GLN A 185 17.73 1.72 19.84
N THR A 186 17.65 1.46 18.53
CA THR A 186 18.53 0.51 17.85
C THR A 186 19.84 1.12 17.35
N GLY A 187 19.93 2.44 17.17
CA GLY A 187 21.15 3.12 16.72
C GLY A 187 21.70 2.66 15.35
N GLU A 188 21.01 1.75 14.66
CA GLU A 188 21.39 1.23 13.36
C GLU A 188 21.16 2.29 12.27
N GLU A 189 22.06 2.36 11.29
CA GLU A 189 21.90 3.20 10.11
C GLU A 189 20.58 2.84 9.41
N LYS A 190 19.69 3.83 9.33
CA LYS A 190 18.44 3.76 8.56
C LYS A 190 18.74 3.23 7.16
N LEU A 191 17.98 2.22 6.70
CA LEU A 191 18.19 1.60 5.38
C LEU A 191 18.13 2.64 4.25
N PHE A 192 17.47 3.78 4.47
CA PHE A 192 17.47 4.91 3.56
C PHE A 192 18.30 6.11 4.09
N PRO A 193 19.41 6.48 3.40
CA PRO A 193 20.15 7.69 3.70
C PRO A 193 19.26 8.93 3.60
N VAL A 194 19.46 9.89 4.51
CA VAL A 194 18.69 11.16 4.62
C VAL A 194 18.59 11.91 3.28
N GLN A 195 19.57 11.78 2.39
CA GLN A 195 19.59 12.43 1.08
C GLN A 195 18.53 11.90 0.08
N GLN A 196 18.07 10.65 0.23
CA GLN A 196 16.92 10.14 -0.53
C GLN A 196 15.58 10.60 0.05
N ARG A 197 15.55 10.99 1.33
CA ARG A 197 14.35 11.52 2.00
C ARG A 197 13.93 12.86 1.38
N GLU A 198 14.88 13.76 1.12
CA GLU A 198 14.60 15.09 0.57
C GLU A 198 14.28 15.07 -0.93
N LYS A 199 15.01 14.28 -1.75
CA LYS A 199 14.72 14.19 -3.20
C LYS A 199 13.36 13.53 -3.50
N LYS A 200 12.89 12.59 -2.67
CA LYS A 200 11.51 12.04 -2.78
C LYS A 200 10.46 12.95 -2.18
N LEU A 201 10.75 13.74 -1.12
CA LEU A 201 9.80 14.71 -0.55
C LEU A 201 9.34 15.74 -1.60
N TYR A 202 10.24 16.20 -2.46
CA TYR A 202 9.92 17.15 -3.53
C TYR A 202 9.25 16.50 -4.75
N GLN A 203 9.48 15.21 -5.03
CA GLN A 203 8.80 14.48 -6.11
C GLN A 203 7.41 13.94 -5.70
N LEU A 204 7.19 13.68 -4.40
CA LEU A 204 5.91 13.26 -3.83
C LEU A 204 4.89 14.41 -3.72
N THR A 205 5.24 15.64 -4.12
CA THR A 205 4.26 16.71 -4.39
C THR A 205 3.32 16.37 -5.56
N THR A 206 3.52 15.22 -6.22
CA THR A 206 2.64 14.65 -7.23
C THR A 206 2.09 13.27 -6.83
N ILE A 207 1.46 13.17 -5.65
CA ILE A 207 0.58 12.04 -5.29
C ILE A 207 -0.55 11.95 -6.35
N PRO A 208 -0.75 10.82 -7.07
CA PRO A 208 -1.76 10.73 -8.13
C PRO A 208 -3.20 10.62 -7.64
N TYR A 209 -3.38 10.54 -6.33
CA TYR A 209 -4.66 10.82 -5.70
C TYR A 209 -4.54 12.18 -5.05
N LEU A 210 -4.79 13.22 -5.85
CA LEU A 210 -5.25 14.46 -5.27
C LEU A 210 -6.45 14.10 -4.38
N PRO A 211 -6.47 14.47 -3.09
CA PRO A 211 -7.66 14.35 -2.26
C PRO A 211 -8.89 14.82 -3.07
N HIS A 212 -10.06 14.21 -2.91
CA HIS A 212 -11.24 14.60 -3.69
C HIS A 212 -11.48 16.13 -3.61
N SER A 213 -11.10 16.78 -2.51
CA SER A 213 -11.03 18.24 -2.36
C SER A 213 -10.09 18.93 -3.35
N THR A 214 -8.91 18.40 -3.61
CA THR A 214 -7.92 18.98 -4.54
C THR A 214 -8.31 18.76 -6.00
N ILE A 215 -8.94 17.63 -6.36
CA ILE A 215 -9.55 17.45 -7.70
C ILE A 215 -10.63 18.51 -7.90
N LEU A 216 -11.53 18.63 -6.92
CA LEU A 216 -12.59 19.63 -6.95
C LEU A 216 -12.05 21.06 -7.04
N ALA A 217 -10.93 21.35 -6.34
CA ALA A 217 -10.27 22.65 -6.41
C ALA A 217 -9.74 22.97 -7.81
N LYS A 218 -9.14 22.00 -8.50
CA LYS A 218 -8.69 22.17 -9.90
C LYS A 218 -9.87 22.42 -10.83
N GLU A 219 -10.95 21.64 -10.72
CA GLU A 219 -12.17 21.85 -11.51
C GLU A 219 -12.81 23.21 -11.23
N ILE A 220 -12.83 23.67 -9.97
CA ILE A 220 -13.31 24.99 -9.56
C ILE A 220 -12.46 26.10 -10.20
N LYS A 221 -11.13 25.95 -10.25
CA LYS A 221 -10.23 26.91 -10.90
C LYS A 221 -10.48 27.00 -12.40
N VAL A 222 -10.63 25.86 -13.09
CA VAL A 222 -10.96 25.81 -14.52
C VAL A 222 -12.32 26.47 -14.77
N LEU A 223 -13.35 26.09 -14.01
CA LEU A 223 -14.70 26.67 -14.14
C LEU A 223 -14.71 28.19 -13.93
N LYS A 224 -13.97 28.72 -12.94
CA LYS A 224 -13.85 30.17 -12.72
C LYS A 224 -13.25 30.87 -13.94
N LYS A 225 -12.22 30.30 -14.56
CA LYS A 225 -11.56 30.87 -15.75
C LYS A 225 -12.49 30.85 -16.96
N GLU A 226 -13.21 29.75 -17.19
CA GLU A 226 -14.16 29.62 -18.30
C GLU A 226 -15.34 30.58 -18.16
N ILE A 227 -15.89 30.77 -16.95
CA ILE A 227 -17.01 31.67 -16.69
C ILE A 227 -16.68 33.12 -17.09
N HIS A 228 -15.42 33.55 -16.94
CA HIS A 228 -14.98 34.90 -17.29
C HIS A 228 -15.14 35.21 -18.79
N GLN A 229 -15.07 34.19 -19.65
CA GLN A 229 -15.13 34.32 -21.11
C GLN A 229 -16.55 34.11 -21.68
N LEU A 230 -17.52 33.74 -20.86
CA LEU A 230 -18.88 33.39 -21.30
C LEU A 230 -19.90 34.50 -21.00
N LYS A 231 -20.99 34.52 -21.78
CA LYS A 231 -22.14 35.44 -21.58
C LYS A 231 -23.46 34.68 -21.62
N GLY A 232 -24.54 35.34 -21.18
CA GLY A 232 -25.91 34.84 -21.33
C GLY A 232 -26.20 33.52 -20.62
N ARG A 233 -26.99 32.65 -21.28
CA ARG A 233 -27.53 31.40 -20.71
C ARG A 233 -26.44 30.40 -20.34
N GLU A 234 -25.34 30.36 -21.08
CA GLU A 234 -24.24 29.43 -20.88
C GLU A 234 -23.44 29.77 -19.62
N ARG A 235 -23.17 31.07 -19.40
CA ARG A 235 -22.56 31.57 -18.17
C ARG A 235 -23.37 31.17 -16.93
N ARG A 236 -24.70 31.38 -16.95
CA ARG A 236 -25.60 31.03 -15.83
C ARG A 236 -25.58 29.53 -15.50
N LYS A 237 -25.46 28.65 -16.51
CA LYS A 237 -25.32 27.19 -16.30
C LYS A 237 -24.02 26.85 -15.58
N LYS A 238 -22.88 27.39 -16.03
CA LYS A 238 -21.58 27.13 -15.40
C LYS A 238 -21.47 27.74 -14.00
N GLU A 239 -22.07 28.90 -13.74
CA GLU A 239 -22.14 29.48 -12.39
C GLU A 239 -22.93 28.59 -11.41
N LYS A 240 -24.02 27.94 -11.85
CA LYS A 240 -24.77 26.97 -11.04
C LYS A 240 -23.93 25.72 -10.73
N LEU A 241 -23.18 25.21 -11.70
CA LEU A 241 -22.25 24.09 -11.51
C LEU A 241 -21.11 24.45 -10.56
N LEU A 242 -20.55 25.66 -10.68
CA LEU A 242 -19.53 26.19 -9.79
C LEU A 242 -20.02 26.26 -8.35
N LYS A 243 -21.25 26.76 -8.10
CA LYS A 243 -21.85 26.76 -6.74
C LYS A 243 -21.99 25.36 -6.16
N LYS A 244 -22.43 24.37 -6.96
CA LYS A 244 -22.55 22.96 -6.53
C LYS A 244 -21.18 22.39 -6.13
N LYS A 245 -20.15 22.59 -6.96
CA LYS A 245 -18.79 22.11 -6.68
C LYS A 245 -18.16 22.85 -5.48
N LEU A 246 -18.37 24.16 -5.31
CA LEU A 246 -17.91 24.89 -4.12
C LEU A 246 -18.53 24.36 -2.82
N LYS A 247 -19.83 24.04 -2.83
CA LYS A 247 -20.52 23.43 -1.67
C LYS A 247 -19.92 22.06 -1.32
N MET A 248 -19.72 21.21 -2.34
CA MET A 248 -19.06 19.91 -2.16
C MET A 248 -17.62 20.08 -1.64
N TYR A 249 -16.88 21.07 -2.14
CA TYR A 249 -15.51 21.36 -1.68
C TYR A 249 -15.47 21.70 -0.19
N GLN A 250 -16.38 22.56 0.26
CA GLN A 250 -16.45 22.99 1.66
C GLN A 250 -16.76 21.84 2.62
N GLN A 251 -17.50 20.82 2.17
CA GLN A 251 -17.83 19.63 2.95
C GLN A 251 -16.66 18.66 3.09
N ILE A 252 -15.80 18.56 2.08
CA ILE A 252 -14.73 17.53 2.01
C ILE A 252 -13.31 18.08 2.22
N CYS A 253 -13.12 19.40 2.17
CA CYS A 253 -11.81 20.03 2.34
C CYS A 253 -11.49 20.24 3.83
N PRO A 254 -10.34 19.77 4.34
CA PRO A 254 -9.85 20.09 5.68
C PRO A 254 -9.82 21.59 5.93
N HIS A 255 -10.19 22.03 7.15
CA HIS A 255 -10.25 23.44 7.51
C HIS A 255 -8.93 24.19 7.26
N SER A 256 -7.79 23.53 7.48
CA SER A 256 -6.44 24.06 7.24
C SER A 256 -6.10 24.35 5.77
N LEU A 257 -6.89 23.83 4.81
CA LEU A 257 -6.62 23.93 3.37
C LEU A 257 -7.68 24.71 2.58
N LYS A 258 -8.80 25.11 3.23
CA LYS A 258 -9.96 25.71 2.56
C LYS A 258 -9.61 26.95 1.74
N ASP A 259 -8.71 27.80 2.25
CA ASP A 259 -8.33 29.06 1.60
C ASP A 259 -7.12 28.97 0.67
N ARG A 260 -6.38 27.86 0.69
CA ARG A 260 -5.13 27.72 -0.07
C ARG A 260 -5.31 27.11 -1.46
N LEU A 261 -6.31 26.24 -1.66
CA LEU A 261 -6.43 25.50 -2.93
C LEU A 261 -7.34 26.19 -3.97
N ILE A 262 -8.22 27.12 -3.55
CA ILE A 262 -9.22 27.79 -4.42
C ILE A 262 -8.89 29.26 -4.74
N LYS A 263 -7.95 29.87 -4.01
CA LYS A 263 -7.27 31.11 -4.45
C LYS A 263 -6.43 30.80 -5.68
#